data_AF-A0A2E8GZT9-F1
#
_entry.id   AF-A0A2E8GZT9-F1
#
_cell.length_a   1.000
_cell.length_b   1.000
_cell.length_c   1.000
_cell.angle_alpha   90.00
_cell.angle_beta   90.00
_cell.angle_gamma   90.00
#
_symmetry.space_group_name_H-M   'P 1'
#
loop_
_entity.id
_entity.type
_entity.pdbx_description
1 polymer ?
#
loop_
_entity_poly.entity_id
_entity_poly.type
_entity_poly.pdbx_seq_one_letter_code
_entity_poly.pdbx_strand_id
1 'polypeptide(L)'
;MDHRLIIVEGCPGSGKSSTSQFLCRQLQRAGHACRWYYEEEMPHPVAATKGIGRVRDFREYGRAALRRWRDFVSRARRSDEIAIIESHFFQDVITPLLRVDVKPQRIRKVVHGMAKVC
;
A
#
# COMPACT_ATOMS: atom_id res chain seq x y z
N MET A 1 21.15 -3.33 6.15
CA MET A 1 20.36 -3.03 4.93
C MET A 1 18.96 -2.72 5.42
N ASP A 2 18.65 -1.44 5.58
CA ASP A 2 17.56 -1.00 6.47
C ASP A 2 16.24 -0.78 5.71
N HIS A 3 16.21 -1.07 4.41
CA HIS A 3 15.05 -0.90 3.55
C HIS A 3 14.60 -2.25 3.00
N ARG A 4 13.47 -2.75 3.52
CA ARG A 4 12.86 -4.04 3.16
C ARG A 4 11.46 -3.88 2.55
N LEU A 5 11.17 -2.70 2.01
CA LEU A 5 9.88 -2.38 1.39
C LEU A 5 10.10 -1.80 -0.01
N ILE A 6 9.50 -2.43 -1.01
CA ILE A 6 9.41 -1.97 -2.40
C ILE A 6 7.96 -1.63 -2.68
N ILE A 7 7.71 -0.40 -3.17
CA ILE A 7 6.38 0.08 -3.53
C ILE A 7 6.31 0.17 -5.06
N VAL A 8 5.33 -0.49 -5.66
CA VAL A 8 5.10 -0.49 -7.11
C VAL A 8 3.76 0.19 -7.41
N GLU A 9 3.82 1.37 -8.03
CA GLU A 9 2.65 2.21 -8.33
C GLU A 9 2.58 2.55 -9.82
N GLY A 10 1.39 2.89 -10.31
CA GLY A 10 1.15 3.17 -11.72
C GLY A 10 -0.30 2.91 -12.16
N CYS A 11 -0.66 3.33 -13.37
CA CYS A 11 -2.01 3.18 -13.90
C CYS A 11 -2.37 1.71 -14.20
N PRO A 12 -3.67 1.33 -14.20
CA PRO A 12 -4.11 0.04 -14.72
C PRO A 12 -3.53 -0.24 -16.11
N GLY A 13 -3.08 -1.47 -16.35
CA GLY A 13 -2.45 -1.86 -17.62
C GLY A 13 -0.97 -1.46 -17.79
N SER A 14 -0.35 -0.73 -16.85
CA SER A 14 1.06 -0.32 -16.96
C SER A 14 2.10 -1.42 -16.64
N GLY A 15 1.67 -2.66 -16.41
CA GLY A 15 2.55 -3.78 -16.10
C GLY A 15 3.01 -3.90 -14.63
N LYS A 16 2.32 -3.27 -13.67
CA LYS A 16 2.66 -3.34 -12.23
C LYS A 16 2.73 -4.78 -11.71
N SER A 17 1.63 -5.53 -11.82
CA SER A 17 1.56 -6.91 -11.30
C SER A 17 2.58 -7.82 -11.95
N SER A 18 2.80 -7.69 -13.26
CA SER A 18 3.87 -8.41 -13.95
C SER A 18 5.24 -8.05 -13.40
N THR A 19 5.51 -6.76 -13.14
CA THR A 19 6.78 -6.27 -12.60
C THR A 19 6.99 -6.68 -11.15
N SER A 20 5.99 -6.51 -10.28
CA SER A 20 6.03 -6.90 -8.87
C SER A 20 6.26 -8.39 -8.71
N GLN A 21 5.53 -9.20 -9.48
CA GLN A 21 5.70 -10.66 -9.49
C GLN A 21 7.09 -11.05 -10.00
N PHE A 22 7.55 -10.43 -11.09
CA PHE A 22 8.88 -10.67 -11.63
C PHE A 22 9.96 -10.36 -10.59
N LEU A 23 9.93 -9.17 -9.99
CA LEU A 23 10.88 -8.74 -8.95
C LEU A 23 10.89 -9.71 -7.77
N CYS A 24 9.72 -10.09 -7.25
CA CYS A 24 9.61 -11.03 -6.14
C CYS A 24 10.28 -12.36 -6.47
N ARG A 25 10.04 -12.90 -7.67
CA ARG A 25 10.63 -14.17 -8.12
C ARG A 25 12.14 -14.06 -8.28
N GLN A 26 12.67 -12.93 -8.77
CA GLN A 26 14.11 -12.74 -8.90
C GLN A 26 14.80 -12.64 -7.54
N LEU A 27 14.20 -11.91 -6.58
CA LEU A 27 14.73 -11.82 -5.21
C LEU A 27 14.74 -13.17 -4.52
N GLN A 28 13.66 -13.95 -4.66
CA GLN A 28 13.59 -15.32 -4.14
C GLN A 28 14.65 -16.23 -4.75
N ARG A 29 14.87 -16.14 -6.08
CA ARG A 29 15.93 -16.90 -6.77
C ARG A 29 17.34 -16.51 -6.32
N ALA A 30 17.54 -15.26 -5.93
CA ALA A 30 18.79 -14.77 -5.36
C ALA A 30 18.98 -15.15 -3.88
N GLY A 31 18.06 -15.92 -3.29
CA GLY A 31 18.15 -16.39 -1.89
C GLY A 31 17.59 -15.41 -0.86
N HIS A 32 16.87 -14.36 -1.28
CA HIS A 32 16.22 -13.44 -0.35
C HIS A 32 14.80 -13.91 0.00
N ALA A 33 14.44 -13.86 1.28
CA ALA A 33 13.04 -13.93 1.69
C ALA A 33 12.30 -12.72 1.09
N CYS A 34 11.26 -12.96 0.30
CA CYS A 34 10.51 -11.90 -0.35
C CYS A 34 9.04 -12.31 -0.52
N ARG A 35 8.13 -11.37 -0.24
CA ARG A 35 6.68 -11.53 -0.41
C ARG A 35 6.11 -10.38 -1.22
N TRP A 36 5.34 -10.74 -2.24
CA TRP A 36 4.52 -9.81 -2.99
C TRP A 36 3.09 -9.79 -2.46
N TYR A 37 2.57 -8.58 -2.20
CA TYR A 37 1.20 -8.29 -1.81
C TYR A 37 0.44 -7.78 -3.03
N TYR A 38 -0.42 -8.64 -3.59
CA TYR A 38 -1.21 -8.36 -4.79
C TYR A 38 -2.39 -7.43 -4.47
N GLU A 39 -2.72 -6.50 -5.38
CA GLU A 39 -3.70 -5.44 -5.07
C GLU A 39 -5.11 -5.97 -4.73
N GLU A 40 -5.50 -7.12 -5.28
CA GLU A 40 -6.83 -7.72 -5.03
C GLU A 40 -6.78 -8.87 -4.01
N GLU A 41 -5.65 -9.10 -3.32
CA GLU A 41 -5.55 -10.19 -2.34
C GLU A 41 -6.57 -9.99 -1.20
N MET A 42 -7.26 -11.07 -0.80
CA MET A 42 -8.17 -11.04 0.34
C MET A 42 -7.79 -12.11 1.36
N PRO A 43 -7.41 -11.74 2.60
CA PRO A 43 -7.35 -10.38 3.14
C PRO A 43 -6.05 -9.61 2.83
N HIS A 44 -6.16 -8.36 2.36
CA HIS A 44 -5.01 -7.45 2.23
C HIS A 44 -4.64 -6.73 3.55
N PRO A 45 -3.35 -6.60 3.92
CA PRO A 45 -2.91 -5.97 5.18
C PRO A 45 -3.20 -4.47 5.26
N VAL A 46 -3.19 -3.76 4.12
CA VAL A 46 -3.37 -2.30 4.09
C VAL A 46 -4.72 -1.83 3.54
N ALA A 47 -5.61 -2.73 3.14
CA ALA A 47 -6.95 -2.36 2.66
C ALA A 47 -7.72 -1.59 3.74
N ALA A 48 -7.97 -0.31 3.51
CA ALA A 48 -8.61 0.61 4.46
C ALA A 48 -10.09 0.27 4.71
N THR A 49 -10.73 -0.48 3.82
CA THR A 49 -12.15 -0.86 3.85
C THR A 49 -12.43 -2.10 4.71
N LYS A 50 -11.41 -2.87 5.12
CA LYS A 50 -11.62 -4.13 5.86
C LYS A 50 -12.23 -3.87 7.25
N GLY A 51 -13.48 -4.28 7.46
CA GLY A 51 -14.16 -4.19 8.76
C GLY A 51 -14.80 -2.82 9.07
N ILE A 52 -14.81 -1.88 8.13
CA ILE A 52 -15.58 -0.64 8.24
C ILE A 52 -16.70 -0.72 7.21
N GLY A 53 -17.82 -1.32 7.60
CA GLY A 53 -19.02 -1.36 6.76
C GLY A 53 -19.37 0.05 6.31
N ARG A 54 -19.29 0.31 5.00
CA ARG A 54 -19.44 1.64 4.37
C ARG A 54 -18.85 2.76 5.22
N VAL A 55 -17.55 3.01 5.12
CA VAL A 55 -16.96 4.24 5.69
C VAL A 55 -17.78 5.45 5.23
N ARG A 56 -18.60 6.01 6.13
CA ARG A 56 -19.49 7.14 5.80
C ARG A 56 -18.72 8.46 5.77
N ASP A 57 -17.54 8.52 6.39
CA ASP A 57 -16.70 9.71 6.51
C ASP A 57 -15.29 9.49 5.95
N PHE A 58 -14.92 10.25 4.92
CA PHE A 58 -13.59 10.24 4.31
C PHE A 58 -12.45 10.53 5.30
N ARG A 59 -12.72 11.24 6.42
CA ARG A 59 -11.70 11.48 7.46
C ARG A 59 -11.38 10.18 8.19
N GLU A 60 -12.40 9.37 8.47
CA GLU A 60 -12.21 8.06 9.08
C GLU A 60 -11.46 7.13 8.13
N TYR A 61 -11.81 7.16 6.84
CA TYR A 61 -11.09 6.44 5.79
C TYR A 61 -9.59 6.79 5.79
N GLY A 62 -9.26 8.09 5.70
CA GLY A 62 -7.87 8.55 5.67
C GLY A 62 -7.08 8.18 6.94
N ARG A 63 -7.72 8.25 8.12
CA ARG A 63 -7.12 7.79 9.38
C ARG A 63 -6.89 6.28 9.38
N ALA A 64 -7.85 5.50 8.91
CA ALA A 64 -7.74 4.04 8.84
C ALA A 64 -6.65 3.59 7.86
N ALA A 65 -6.59 4.21 6.68
CA ALA A 65 -5.54 3.99 5.67
C ALA A 65 -4.16 4.28 6.26
N LEU A 66 -3.96 5.46 6.88
CA LEU A 66 -2.69 5.82 7.51
C LEU A 66 -2.29 4.85 8.62
N ARG A 67 -3.25 4.43 9.47
CA ARG A 67 -2.97 3.52 10.59
C ARG A 67 -2.49 2.16 10.09
N ARG A 68 -3.21 1.57 9.13
CA ARG A 68 -2.86 0.28 8.52
C ARG A 68 -1.53 0.35 7.77
N TRP A 69 -1.32 1.44 7.03
CA TRP A 69 -0.05 1.68 6.34
C TRP A 69 1.11 1.70 7.33
N ARG A 70 0.99 2.46 8.42
CA ARG A 70 2.02 2.52 9.47
C ARG A 70 2.28 1.14 10.08
N ASP A 71 1.23 0.38 10.38
CA ASP A 71 1.37 -0.96 10.95
C ASP A 71 2.07 -1.92 9.97
N PHE A 72 1.73 -1.85 8.68
CA PHE A 72 2.37 -2.62 7.63
C PHE A 72 3.86 -2.27 7.47
N VAL A 73 4.19 -0.98 7.31
CA VAL A 73 5.60 -0.55 7.17
C VAL A 73 6.41 -0.93 8.40
N SER A 74 5.83 -0.78 9.61
CA SER A 74 6.51 -1.16 10.84
C SER A 74 6.80 -2.66 10.92
N ARG A 75 5.90 -3.52 10.39
CA ARG A 75 6.15 -4.97 10.27
C ARG A 75 7.21 -5.27 9.20
N ALA A 76 7.11 -4.66 8.03
CA ALA A 76 8.08 -4.84 6.94
C ALA A 76 9.50 -4.47 7.38
N ARG A 77 9.66 -3.38 8.14
CA ARG A 77 10.96 -2.95 8.70
C ARG A 77 11.54 -3.92 9.75
N ARG A 78 10.69 -4.68 10.45
CA ARG A 78 11.09 -5.62 11.50
C ARG A 78 11.27 -7.06 11.01
N SER A 79 10.81 -7.36 9.80
CA SER A 79 10.90 -8.69 9.18
C SER A 79 12.16 -8.79 8.34
N ASP A 80 12.80 -9.97 8.25
CA ASP A 80 13.89 -10.26 7.29
C ASP A 80 13.39 -10.49 5.85
N GLU A 81 12.08 -10.51 5.65
CA GLU A 81 11.43 -10.60 4.36
C GLU A 81 11.36 -9.22 3.67
N ILE A 82 11.74 -9.17 2.39
CA ILE A 82 11.49 -8.03 1.51
C ILE A 82 10.00 -8.03 1.13
N ALA A 83 9.28 -6.99 1.52
CA ALA A 83 7.90 -6.77 1.13
C ALA A 83 7.83 -5.98 -0.18
N ILE A 84 7.13 -6.52 -1.19
CA ILE A 84 6.74 -5.79 -2.40
C ILE A 84 5.24 -5.57 -2.34
N ILE A 85 4.81 -4.32 -2.37
CA ILE A 85 3.38 -3.97 -2.37
C ILE A 85 3.05 -3.16 -3.62
N GLU A 86 1.91 -3.47 -4.24
CA GLU A 86 1.45 -2.73 -5.41
C GLU A 86 0.10 -2.05 -5.22
N SER A 87 -0.05 -0.91 -5.91
CA SER A 87 -1.25 -0.06 -6.04
C SER A 87 -1.87 0.49 -4.74
N HIS A 88 -1.42 0.05 -3.57
CA HIS A 88 -2.06 0.39 -2.31
C HIS A 88 -1.62 1.71 -1.68
N PHE A 89 -0.49 2.27 -2.10
CA PHE A 89 0.02 3.51 -1.54
C PHE A 89 -0.71 4.73 -2.13
N PHE A 90 -0.95 4.73 -3.43
CA PHE A 90 -1.66 5.78 -4.14
C PHE A 90 -3.02 5.34 -4.64
N GLN A 91 -3.09 4.37 -5.56
CA GLN A 91 -4.34 4.06 -6.27
C GLN A 91 -5.46 3.73 -5.28
N ASP A 92 -5.19 2.87 -4.31
CA ASP A 92 -6.20 2.36 -3.39
C ASP A 92 -6.63 3.39 -2.33
N VAL A 93 -5.73 4.33 -1.96
CA VAL A 93 -6.00 5.39 -0.98
C VAL A 93 -6.60 6.65 -1.63
N ILE A 94 -6.08 7.07 -2.78
CA ILE A 94 -6.47 8.31 -3.44
C ILE A 94 -7.80 8.13 -4.19
N THR A 95 -8.01 7.01 -4.87
CA THR A 95 -9.20 6.81 -5.72
C THR A 95 -10.50 6.95 -4.94
N PRO A 96 -10.68 6.34 -3.75
CA PRO A 96 -11.90 6.53 -2.97
C PRO A 96 -12.13 7.97 -2.52
N LEU A 97 -11.05 8.69 -2.17
CA LEU A 97 -11.12 10.10 -1.75
C LEU A 97 -11.49 11.03 -2.91
N LEU A 98 -10.98 10.76 -4.12
CA LEU A 98 -11.36 11.49 -5.32
C LEU A 98 -12.82 11.22 -5.72
N ARG A 99 -13.30 9.98 -5.60
CA ARG A 99 -14.70 9.60 -5.92
C ARG A 99 -15.74 10.34 -5.10
N VAL A 100 -15.39 10.80 -3.89
CA VAL A 100 -16.27 11.59 -3.02
C VAL A 100 -15.89 13.08 -2.96
N ASP A 101 -15.14 13.57 -3.95
CA ASP A 101 -14.75 14.98 -4.13
C ASP A 101 -14.07 15.60 -2.90
N VAL A 102 -13.17 14.83 -2.27
CA VAL A 102 -12.36 15.37 -1.15
C VAL A 102 -11.37 16.39 -1.69
N LYS A 103 -11.39 17.60 -1.11
CA LYS A 103 -10.47 18.69 -1.46
C LYS A 103 -9.00 18.22 -1.57
N PRO A 104 -8.25 18.57 -2.63
CA PRO A 104 -6.88 18.09 -2.86
C PRO A 104 -5.92 18.31 -1.68
N GLN A 105 -6.08 19.42 -0.93
CA GLN A 105 -5.25 19.70 0.24
C GLN A 105 -5.41 18.65 1.35
N ARG A 106 -6.60 18.05 1.48
CA ARG A 106 -6.86 16.98 2.45
C ARG A 106 -6.28 15.65 1.98
N ILE A 107 -6.41 15.32 0.71
CA ILE A 107 -5.78 14.13 0.11
C ILE A 107 -4.26 14.20 0.29
N ARG A 108 -3.66 15.37 -0.01
CA ARG A 108 -2.23 15.62 0.22
C ARG A 108 -1.84 15.34 1.67
N LYS A 109 -2.60 15.79 2.67
CA LYS A 109 -2.29 15.52 4.09
C LYS A 109 -2.20 14.02 4.41
N VAL A 110 -3.10 13.19 3.85
CA VAL A 110 -3.07 11.73 4.04
C VAL A 110 -1.81 11.14 3.41
N VAL A 111 -1.55 11.46 2.14
CA VAL A 111 -0.40 10.95 1.37
C VAL A 111 0.92 11.35 2.02
N HIS A 112 1.08 12.61 2.44
CA HIS A 112 2.30 13.06 3.13
C HIS A 112 2.46 12.36 4.49
N GLY A 113 1.36 12.05 5.18
CA GLY A 113 1.40 11.24 6.40
C GLY A 113 1.92 9.82 6.15
N MET A 114 1.49 9.20 5.05
CA MET A 114 1.95 7.86 4.66
C MET A 114 3.43 7.87 4.21
N ALA A 115 3.84 8.87 3.45
CA ALA A 115 5.23 9.00 3.00
C ALA A 115 6.22 9.19 4.16
N LYS A 116 5.82 9.86 5.24
CA LYS A 116 6.67 10.08 6.43
C LYS A 116 7.01 8.81 7.20
N VAL A 117 6.27 7.71 7.00
CA VAL A 117 6.52 6.46 7.71
C VAL A 117 7.25 5.42 6.88
N CYS A 118 7.37 5.64 5.55
CA CYS A 118 8.20 4.85 4.65
C CYS A 118 9.68 4.98 4.98
#